data_AF-A0A3N6A5K2-F1
#
_entry.id   AF-A0A3N6A5K2-F1
#
_cell.length_a   1.000
_cell.length_b   1.000
_cell.length_c   1.000
_cell.angle_alpha   90.00
_cell.angle_beta   90.00
_cell.angle_gamma   90.00
#
_symmetry.space_group_name_H-M   'P 1'
#
loop_
_entity.id
_entity.type
_entity.pdbx_description
1 polymer ?
#
loop_
_entity_poly.entity_id
_entity_poly.type
_entity_poly.pdbx_seq_one_letter_code
_entity_poly.pdbx_strand_id
1 'polypeptide(L)'
;MSTGLTLKNEKGWFAAGAEVEKALELLSDGAFKLFIHLCLLARRDQGVLQVSQLELAKNLKKGTQTIRHYLQEMERAGICRLSGFEPKPFCRGLIEITDEYWPYERMPSVGEIEAGDEFATAIRRLLDERACVRKGFFSTADAILARQWLARGVTLQQVEHAVLLGCSRKYVAWRNHQGQAPIASLRYFEPVLEELEQISVSPLYWDYIRSRMERIEKLWIQQHRGQRATENEGAIP
;
A
#
# COMPACT_ATOMS: atom_id res chain seq x y z
N MET A 1 16.43 13.36 13.92
CA MET A 1 16.29 12.15 13.09
C MET A 1 16.21 12.62 11.66
N SER A 2 17.30 12.47 10.89
CA SER A 2 17.31 12.88 9.48
C SER A 2 16.42 11.92 8.70
N THR A 3 15.23 12.39 8.33
CA THR A 3 14.37 11.78 7.32
C THR A 3 15.14 11.84 6.00
N GLY A 4 15.86 10.75 5.68
CA GLY A 4 16.73 10.68 4.52
C GLY A 4 15.91 10.83 3.24
N LEU A 5 16.28 11.82 2.43
CA LEU A 5 15.80 11.94 1.06
C LEU A 5 16.55 10.91 0.21
N THR A 6 15.85 9.88 -0.25
CA THR A 6 16.41 8.83 -1.10
C THR A 6 16.08 9.11 -2.57
N LEU A 7 17.05 8.93 -3.46
CA LEU A 7 16.80 8.94 -4.90
C LEU A 7 16.30 7.56 -5.34
N LYS A 8 15.33 7.51 -6.26
CA LYS A 8 14.87 6.24 -6.85
C LYS A 8 15.96 5.55 -7.65
N ASN A 9 16.81 6.36 -8.29
CA ASN A 9 17.95 5.90 -9.07
C ASN A 9 19.20 6.66 -8.65
N GLU A 10 20.15 5.96 -8.04
CA GLU A 10 21.44 6.53 -7.62
C GLU A 10 22.43 6.68 -8.79
N LYS A 11 22.08 6.18 -9.99
CA LYS A 11 22.97 6.26 -11.16
C LYS A 11 22.94 7.66 -11.76
N GLY A 12 24.01 8.42 -11.53
CA GLY A 12 24.26 9.72 -12.14
C GLY A 12 24.70 10.76 -11.12
N TRP A 13 25.31 11.86 -11.59
CA TRP A 13 25.70 13.00 -10.75
C TRP A 13 24.51 13.90 -10.36
N PHE A 14 23.38 13.77 -11.06
CA PHE A 14 22.21 14.64 -10.91
C PHE A 14 20.94 13.80 -10.77
N ALA A 15 19.94 14.32 -10.06
CA ALA A 15 18.61 13.72 -9.92
C ALA A 15 17.79 13.86 -11.23
N ALA A 16 18.37 13.39 -12.34
CA ALA A 16 17.79 13.31 -13.67
C ALA A 16 18.21 11.96 -14.27
N GLY A 17 17.57 10.91 -13.77
CA GLY A 17 17.67 9.57 -14.32
C GLY A 17 16.67 9.35 -15.44
N ALA A 18 16.22 8.10 -15.58
CA ALA A 18 15.25 7.66 -16.57
C ALA A 18 13.94 8.49 -16.55
N GLU A 19 13.56 9.03 -15.41
CA GLU A 19 12.39 9.88 -15.22
C GLU A 19 12.47 11.16 -16.06
N VAL A 20 13.64 11.80 -16.10
CA VAL A 20 13.86 13.05 -16.84
C VAL A 20 14.08 12.77 -18.33
N GLU A 21 14.77 11.69 -18.68
CA GLU A 21 14.90 11.23 -20.08
C GLU A 21 13.54 10.97 -20.70
N LYS A 22 12.66 10.26 -19.98
CA LYS A 22 11.29 10.01 -20.43
C LYS A 22 10.50 11.32 -20.62
N ALA A 23 10.63 12.27 -19.70
CA ALA A 23 9.97 13.57 -19.85
C ALA A 23 10.50 14.37 -21.06
N LEU A 24 11.80 14.26 -21.37
CA LEU A 24 12.43 14.93 -22.51
C LEU A 24 11.87 14.41 -23.85
N GLU A 25 11.59 13.11 -23.95
CA GLU A 25 11.02 12.50 -25.15
C GLU A 25 9.55 12.90 -25.39
N LEU A 26 8.81 13.17 -24.31
CA LEU A 26 7.35 13.40 -24.35
C LEU A 26 6.96 14.88 -24.47
N LEU A 27 7.82 15.80 -24.05
CA LEU A 27 7.51 17.21 -23.92
C LEU A 27 8.17 18.06 -25.01
N SER A 28 7.51 19.13 -25.40
CA SER A 28 8.14 20.23 -26.12
C SER A 28 9.24 20.89 -25.29
N ASP A 29 10.24 21.49 -25.93
CA ASP A 29 11.34 22.21 -25.24
C ASP A 29 10.85 23.20 -24.17
N GLY A 30 9.71 23.85 -24.46
CA GLY A 30 9.09 24.81 -23.56
C GLY A 30 8.46 24.16 -22.33
N ALA A 31 7.72 23.06 -22.53
CA ALA A 31 7.12 22.30 -21.44
C ALA A 31 8.18 21.55 -20.62
N PHE A 32 9.21 21.00 -21.27
CA PHE A 32 10.34 20.38 -20.60
C PHE A 32 11.08 21.37 -19.70
N LYS A 33 11.32 22.60 -20.19
CA LYS A 33 11.91 23.65 -19.34
C LYS A 33 11.05 23.99 -18.13
N LEU A 34 9.72 24.02 -18.29
CA LEU A 34 8.80 24.21 -17.16
C LEU A 34 8.89 23.03 -16.20
N PHE A 35 8.91 21.79 -16.69
CA PHE A 35 9.08 20.59 -15.88
C PHE A 35 10.34 20.65 -15.01
N ILE A 36 11.52 20.95 -15.59
CA ILE A 36 12.76 21.11 -14.82
C ILE A 36 12.63 22.23 -13.78
N HIS A 37 12.00 23.36 -14.13
CA HIS A 37 11.77 24.44 -13.18
C HIS A 37 10.89 24.02 -12.00
N LEU A 38 9.85 23.23 -12.24
CA LEU A 38 9.00 22.67 -11.20
C LEU A 38 9.79 21.70 -10.32
N CYS A 39 10.63 20.84 -10.90
CA CYS A 39 11.48 19.92 -10.14
C CYS A 39 12.45 20.62 -9.19
N LEU A 40 12.95 21.80 -9.56
CA LEU A 40 13.84 22.60 -8.72
C LEU A 40 13.13 23.22 -7.51
N LEU A 41 11.84 23.51 -7.61
CA LEU A 41 11.07 24.25 -6.60
C LEU A 41 10.15 23.36 -5.76
N ALA A 42 9.71 22.23 -6.31
CA ALA A 42 8.83 21.32 -5.61
C ALA A 42 9.49 20.71 -4.38
N ARG A 43 8.67 20.43 -3.36
CA ARG A 43 9.11 19.78 -2.13
C ARG A 43 9.72 18.41 -2.43
N ARG A 44 10.97 18.19 -2.02
CA ARG A 44 11.74 16.96 -2.32
C ARG A 44 11.06 15.66 -1.88
N ASP A 45 10.37 15.70 -0.74
CA ASP A 45 9.70 14.55 -0.11
C ASP A 45 8.34 14.19 -0.71
N GLN A 46 7.73 15.10 -1.48
CA GLN A 46 6.34 14.97 -1.94
C GLN A 46 6.15 15.26 -3.44
N GLY A 47 7.08 15.94 -4.11
CA GLY A 47 6.94 16.35 -5.51
C GLY A 47 5.86 17.40 -5.75
N VAL A 48 5.49 18.18 -4.72
CA VAL A 48 4.42 19.18 -4.79
C VAL A 48 4.95 20.61 -4.75
N LEU A 49 4.31 21.50 -5.50
CA LEU A 49 4.57 22.94 -5.52
C LEU A 49 3.26 23.72 -5.53
N GLN A 50 3.13 24.68 -4.62
CA GLN A 50 2.02 25.64 -4.62
C GLN A 50 2.45 26.94 -5.29
N VAL A 51 1.86 27.27 -6.44
CA VAL A 51 2.31 28.39 -7.29
C VAL A 51 1.16 28.95 -8.15
N SER A 52 1.28 30.19 -8.62
CA SER A 52 0.35 30.79 -9.58
C SER A 52 0.90 30.76 -11.01
N GLN A 53 0.01 30.81 -12.02
CA GLN A 53 0.45 30.89 -13.43
C GLN A 53 1.22 32.18 -13.71
N LEU A 54 0.87 33.29 -13.04
CA LEU A 54 1.58 34.56 -13.15
C LEU A 54 3.02 34.46 -12.62
N GLU A 55 3.22 33.79 -11.49
CA GLU A 55 4.53 33.58 -10.88
C GLU A 55 5.43 32.72 -11.79
N LEU A 56 4.90 31.61 -12.33
CA LEU A 56 5.61 30.78 -13.31
C LEU A 56 5.96 31.56 -14.59
N ALA A 57 5.02 32.35 -15.12
CA ALA A 57 5.22 33.18 -16.29
C ALA A 57 6.35 34.19 -16.09
N LYS A 58 6.36 34.86 -14.93
CA LYS A 58 7.41 35.81 -14.54
C LYS A 58 8.77 35.12 -14.42
N ASN A 59 8.84 33.99 -13.71
CA ASN A 59 10.10 33.27 -13.46
C ASN A 59 10.72 32.72 -14.75
N LEU A 60 9.89 32.21 -15.67
CA LEU A 60 10.33 31.63 -16.94
C LEU A 60 10.45 32.66 -18.07
N LYS A 61 10.06 33.93 -17.82
CA LYS A 61 9.99 35.00 -18.82
C LYS A 61 9.14 34.58 -20.03
N LYS A 62 7.96 34.02 -19.77
CA LYS A 62 6.98 33.55 -20.77
C LYS A 62 5.62 34.18 -20.52
N GLY A 63 4.73 34.15 -21.51
CA GLY A 63 3.35 34.57 -21.35
C GLY A 63 2.55 33.57 -20.50
N THR A 64 1.57 34.05 -19.75
CA THR A 64 0.68 33.20 -18.92
C THR A 64 -0.08 32.16 -19.76
N GLN A 65 -0.50 32.53 -20.97
CA GLN A 65 -1.14 31.59 -21.90
C GLN A 65 -0.19 30.48 -22.37
N THR A 66 1.09 30.80 -22.55
CA THR A 66 2.12 29.81 -22.90
C THR A 66 2.38 28.86 -21.73
N ILE A 67 2.47 29.38 -20.49
CA ILE A 67 2.58 28.54 -19.30
C ILE A 67 1.38 27.61 -19.16
N ARG A 68 0.17 28.13 -19.37
CA ARG A 68 -1.06 27.32 -19.34
C ARG A 68 -1.01 26.19 -20.36
N HIS A 69 -0.56 26.46 -21.59
CA HIS A 69 -0.39 25.42 -22.60
C HIS A 69 0.59 24.35 -22.14
N TYR A 70 1.76 24.73 -21.62
CA TYR A 70 2.75 23.76 -21.11
C TYR A 70 2.22 22.94 -19.94
N LEU A 71 1.49 23.55 -19.01
CA LEU A 71 0.85 22.81 -17.91
C LEU A 71 -0.18 21.79 -18.42
N GLN A 72 -0.99 22.17 -19.41
CA GLN A 72 -1.96 21.25 -20.04
C GLN A 72 -1.28 20.11 -20.81
N GLU A 73 -0.16 20.40 -21.49
CA GLU A 73 0.66 19.40 -22.17
C GLU A 73 1.24 18.40 -21.17
N MET A 74 1.83 18.88 -20.08
CA MET A 74 2.37 18.04 -19.01
C MET A 74 1.29 17.20 -18.31
N GLU A 75 0.11 17.77 -18.07
CA GLU A 75 -1.03 17.04 -17.49
C GLU A 75 -1.54 15.95 -18.43
N ARG A 76 -1.66 16.24 -19.74
CA ARG A 76 -2.03 15.24 -20.75
C ARG A 76 -1.00 14.13 -20.90
N ALA A 77 0.29 14.45 -20.75
CA ALA A 77 1.38 13.48 -20.73
C ALA A 77 1.46 12.65 -19.43
N GLY A 78 0.62 12.96 -18.43
CA GLY A 78 0.62 12.28 -17.14
C GLY A 78 1.81 12.65 -16.23
N ILE A 79 2.55 13.70 -16.57
CA ILE A 79 3.74 14.14 -15.83
C ILE A 79 3.37 14.91 -14.57
N CYS A 80 2.25 15.64 -14.58
CA CYS A 80 1.76 16.34 -13.40
C CYS A 80 0.24 16.29 -13.26
N ARG A 81 -0.23 16.49 -12.03
CA ARG A 81 -1.64 16.75 -11.71
C ARG A 81 -1.79 18.18 -11.22
N LEU A 82 -2.82 18.85 -11.71
CA LEU A 82 -3.14 20.23 -11.33
C LEU A 82 -4.37 20.24 -10.44
N SER A 83 -4.33 20.96 -9.32
CA SER A 83 -5.50 21.18 -8.47
C SER A 83 -5.57 22.62 -7.95
N GLY A 84 -6.78 23.13 -7.72
CA GLY A 84 -6.98 24.48 -7.19
C GLY A 84 -6.61 25.64 -8.14
N PHE A 85 -6.36 25.37 -9.43
CA PHE A 85 -6.14 26.42 -10.42
C PHE A 85 -7.47 27.04 -10.86
N GLU A 86 -7.84 28.16 -10.23
CA GLU A 86 -8.95 28.99 -10.71
C GLU A 86 -8.64 29.65 -12.07
N PRO A 87 -9.66 30.12 -12.81
CA PRO A 87 -9.45 30.80 -14.10
C PRO A 87 -8.55 32.04 -14.03
N LYS A 88 -8.39 32.62 -12.84
CA LYS A 88 -7.63 33.85 -12.58
C LYS A 88 -6.13 33.53 -12.44
N PRO A 89 -5.24 34.19 -13.19
CA PRO A 89 -3.82 33.82 -13.30
C PRO A 89 -2.99 34.06 -12.02
N PHE A 90 -3.49 34.87 -11.09
CA PHE A 90 -2.86 35.15 -9.79
C PHE A 90 -3.28 34.16 -8.70
N CYS A 91 -4.34 33.37 -8.91
CA CYS A 91 -4.73 32.35 -7.96
C CYS A 91 -3.66 31.25 -7.92
N ARG A 92 -3.30 30.84 -6.70
CA ARG A 92 -2.33 29.78 -6.48
C ARG A 92 -3.03 28.43 -6.57
N GLY A 93 -2.50 27.57 -7.43
CA GLY A 93 -2.87 26.16 -7.49
C GLY A 93 -1.75 25.29 -6.94
N LEU A 94 -2.06 24.01 -6.76
CA LEU A 94 -1.10 22.96 -6.43
C LEU A 94 -0.76 22.21 -7.71
N ILE A 95 0.55 22.07 -7.97
CA ILE A 95 1.10 21.21 -9.00
C ILE A 95 1.77 20.05 -8.28
N GLU A 96 1.31 18.84 -8.57
CA GLU A 96 1.95 17.60 -8.14
C GLU A 96 2.62 16.98 -9.37
N ILE A 97 3.95 16.86 -9.39
CA ILE A 97 4.61 16.00 -10.38
C ILE A 97 4.23 14.56 -10.04
N THR A 98 3.92 13.69 -10.99
CA THR A 98 3.52 12.31 -10.66
C THR A 98 4.71 11.49 -10.21
N ASP A 99 4.45 10.39 -9.47
CA ASP A 99 5.52 9.60 -8.87
C ASP A 99 6.51 9.06 -9.92
N GLU A 100 6.01 8.64 -11.09
CA GLU A 100 6.83 8.14 -12.20
C GLU A 100 7.88 9.14 -12.70
N TYR A 101 7.61 10.44 -12.60
CA TYR A 101 8.52 11.50 -13.07
C TYR A 101 9.24 12.22 -11.92
N TRP A 102 9.00 11.80 -10.67
CA TRP A 102 9.64 12.37 -9.49
C TRP A 102 10.90 11.58 -9.11
N PRO A 103 12.08 12.21 -9.02
CA PRO A 103 13.35 11.48 -8.85
C PRO A 103 13.59 10.97 -7.42
N TYR A 104 12.83 11.45 -6.43
CA TYR A 104 12.97 11.04 -5.04
C TYR A 104 11.91 10.02 -4.64
N GLU A 105 12.23 9.13 -3.72
CA GLU A 105 11.23 8.34 -3.00
C GLU A 105 10.32 9.29 -2.23
N ARG A 106 9.01 9.12 -2.41
CA ARG A 106 8.04 9.90 -1.65
C ARG A 106 7.97 9.41 -0.23
N MET A 107 7.93 10.37 0.69
CA MET A 107 7.51 10.05 2.03
C MET A 107 6.00 9.77 2.03
N PRO A 108 5.55 8.70 2.69
CA PRO A 108 4.12 8.51 2.87
C PRO A 108 3.56 9.70 3.63
N SER A 109 2.46 10.23 3.13
CA SER A 109 1.70 11.29 3.79
C SER A 109 1.16 10.79 5.13
N VAL A 110 0.82 11.72 6.03
CA VAL A 110 0.24 11.37 7.34
C VAL A 110 -1.00 10.47 7.17
N GLY A 111 -1.85 10.77 6.19
CA GLY A 111 -3.04 9.95 5.90
C GLY A 111 -2.71 8.54 5.40
N GLU A 112 -1.64 8.35 4.62
CA GLU A 112 -1.20 7.01 4.19
C GLU A 112 -0.61 6.20 5.35
N ILE A 113 0.10 6.85 6.27
CA ILE A 113 0.60 6.22 7.50
C ILE A 113 -0.57 5.76 8.37
N GLU A 114 -1.53 6.66 8.62
CA GLU A 114 -2.74 6.37 9.40
C GLU A 114 -3.54 5.22 8.77
N ALA A 115 -3.79 5.26 7.46
CA ALA A 115 -4.49 4.20 6.74
C ALA A 115 -3.74 2.86 6.83
N GLY A 116 -2.41 2.87 6.73
CA GLY A 116 -1.57 1.68 6.91
C GLY A 116 -1.67 1.09 8.31
N ASP A 117 -1.74 1.94 9.34
CA ASP A 117 -1.86 1.53 10.74
C ASP A 117 -3.26 0.99 11.06
N GLU A 118 -4.30 1.61 10.53
CA GLU A 118 -5.69 1.13 10.60
C GLU A 118 -5.82 -0.24 9.94
N PHE A 119 -5.25 -0.40 8.74
CA PHE A 119 -5.24 -1.66 8.01
C PHE A 119 -4.52 -2.78 8.77
N ALA A 120 -3.32 -2.51 9.30
CA ALA A 120 -2.57 -3.47 10.11
C ALA A 120 -3.34 -3.86 11.39
N THR A 121 -4.04 -2.90 12.01
CA THR A 121 -4.87 -3.13 13.20
C THR A 121 -6.08 -4.01 12.88
N ALA A 122 -6.74 -3.79 11.74
CA ALA A 122 -7.85 -4.61 11.29
C ALA A 122 -7.41 -6.07 11.03
N ILE A 123 -6.28 -6.26 10.34
CA ILE A 123 -5.71 -7.60 10.10
C ILE A 123 -5.38 -8.30 11.43
N ARG A 124 -4.77 -7.60 12.39
CA ARG A 124 -4.49 -8.16 13.71
C ARG A 124 -5.76 -8.67 14.38
N ARG A 125 -6.85 -7.90 14.37
CA ARG A 125 -8.14 -8.31 14.94
C ARG A 125 -8.68 -9.57 14.27
N LEU A 126 -8.68 -9.63 12.94
CA LEU A 126 -9.12 -10.81 12.19
C LEU A 126 -8.35 -12.08 12.58
N LEU A 127 -7.04 -11.95 12.78
CA LEU A 127 -6.17 -13.06 13.16
C LEU A 127 -6.32 -13.47 14.63
N ASP A 128 -6.43 -12.50 15.53
CA ASP A 128 -6.60 -12.75 16.96
C ASP A 128 -7.91 -13.46 17.28
N GLU A 129 -8.93 -13.36 16.43
CA GLU A 129 -10.17 -14.13 16.59
C GLU A 129 -9.97 -15.65 16.38
N ARG A 130 -8.92 -16.07 15.67
CA ARG A 130 -8.76 -17.46 15.23
C ARG A 130 -7.99 -18.31 16.23
N ALA A 131 -8.46 -19.52 16.47
CA ALA A 131 -7.86 -20.47 17.42
C ALA A 131 -6.59 -21.14 16.85
N CYS A 132 -6.49 -21.26 15.53
CA CYS A 132 -5.31 -21.82 14.86
C CYS A 132 -4.13 -20.85 14.74
N VAL A 133 -4.30 -19.65 15.26
CA VAL A 133 -3.32 -18.57 15.25
C VAL A 133 -2.74 -18.41 16.66
N ARG A 134 -1.41 -18.27 16.74
CA ARG A 134 -0.72 -18.07 18.02
C ARG A 134 -1.14 -16.72 18.60
N LYS A 135 -1.72 -16.68 19.80
CA LYS A 135 -2.14 -15.41 20.42
C LYS A 135 -0.96 -14.44 20.60
N GLY A 136 -1.19 -13.16 20.32
CA GLY A 136 -0.20 -12.09 20.52
C GLY A 136 1.03 -12.17 19.61
N PHE A 137 0.98 -12.94 18.52
CA PHE A 137 2.14 -13.10 17.63
C PHE A 137 2.41 -11.92 16.71
N PHE A 138 1.40 -11.06 16.47
CA PHE A 138 1.45 -10.04 15.44
C PHE A 138 2.56 -9.02 15.75
N SER A 139 3.67 -9.16 15.02
CA SER A 139 4.91 -8.45 15.26
C SER A 139 5.01 -7.14 14.47
N THR A 140 6.05 -6.37 14.74
CA THR A 140 6.42 -5.20 13.90
C THR A 140 6.66 -5.61 12.45
N ALA A 141 7.24 -6.80 12.21
CA ALA A 141 7.45 -7.32 10.86
C ALA A 141 6.11 -7.60 10.14
N ASP A 142 5.12 -8.13 10.86
CA ASP A 142 3.78 -8.36 10.31
C ASP A 142 3.05 -7.02 10.04
N ALA A 143 3.27 -6.00 10.88
CA ALA A 143 2.75 -4.65 10.62
C ALA A 143 3.36 -4.02 9.36
N ILE A 144 4.66 -4.16 9.17
CA ILE A 144 5.35 -3.68 7.95
C ILE A 144 4.79 -4.40 6.72
N LEU A 145 4.63 -5.73 6.80
CA LEU A 145 4.07 -6.52 5.71
C LEU A 145 2.63 -6.11 5.38
N ALA A 146 1.79 -5.87 6.39
CA ALA A 146 0.43 -5.39 6.20
C ALA A 146 0.40 -4.03 5.46
N ARG A 147 1.27 -3.09 5.83
CA ARG A 147 1.39 -1.80 5.11
C ARG A 147 1.86 -1.98 3.67
N GLN A 148 2.78 -2.91 3.42
CA GLN A 148 3.20 -3.26 2.06
C GLN A 148 2.07 -3.87 1.24
N TRP A 149 1.20 -4.68 1.86
CA TRP A 149 0.01 -5.21 1.19
C TRP A 149 -0.95 -4.09 0.79
N LEU A 150 -1.23 -3.15 1.69
CA LEU A 150 -2.07 -1.99 1.39
C LEU A 150 -1.47 -1.15 0.25
N ALA A 151 -0.16 -0.90 0.28
CA ALA A 151 0.55 -0.16 -0.76
C ALA A 151 0.49 -0.85 -2.13
N ARG A 152 0.39 -2.19 -2.18
CA ARG A 152 0.16 -2.97 -3.41
C ARG A 152 -1.31 -3.05 -3.83
N GLY A 153 -2.21 -2.38 -3.10
CA GLY A 153 -3.65 -2.38 -3.40
C GLY A 153 -4.43 -3.58 -2.86
N VAL A 154 -3.84 -4.38 -1.96
CA VAL A 154 -4.55 -5.48 -1.30
C VAL A 154 -5.61 -4.89 -0.36
N THR A 155 -6.86 -5.27 -0.59
CA THR A 155 -8.00 -4.83 0.21
C THR A 155 -8.19 -5.67 1.47
N LEU A 156 -8.88 -5.13 2.48
CA LEU A 156 -9.16 -5.88 3.71
C LEU A 156 -10.00 -7.13 3.42
N GLN A 157 -10.92 -7.04 2.46
CA GLN A 157 -11.74 -8.17 2.02
C GLN A 157 -10.89 -9.31 1.43
N GLN A 158 -9.87 -9.00 0.62
CA GLN A 158 -8.94 -10.02 0.12
C GLN A 158 -8.18 -10.69 1.27
N VAL A 159 -7.77 -9.93 2.29
CA VAL A 159 -7.13 -10.49 3.48
C VAL A 159 -8.10 -11.36 4.28
N GLU A 160 -9.35 -10.96 4.45
CA GLU A 160 -10.39 -11.78 5.10
C GLU A 160 -10.55 -13.13 4.38
N HIS A 161 -10.66 -13.11 3.05
CA HIS A 161 -10.75 -14.34 2.25
C HIS A 161 -9.50 -15.22 2.40
N ALA A 162 -8.30 -14.61 2.43
CA ALA A 162 -7.05 -15.34 2.64
C ALA A 162 -6.99 -15.97 4.03
N VAL A 163 -7.44 -15.25 5.07
CA VAL A 163 -7.54 -15.75 6.44
C VAL A 163 -8.52 -16.93 6.49
N LEU A 164 -9.71 -16.79 5.91
CA LEU A 164 -10.71 -17.87 5.87
C LEU A 164 -10.15 -19.14 5.23
N LEU A 165 -9.52 -19.03 4.06
CA LEU A 165 -8.98 -20.17 3.32
C LEU A 165 -7.75 -20.77 4.03
N GLY A 166 -6.82 -19.93 4.47
CA GLY A 166 -5.59 -20.33 5.15
C GLY A 166 -5.87 -21.03 6.49
N CYS A 167 -6.79 -20.49 7.29
CA CYS A 167 -7.23 -21.11 8.55
C CYS A 167 -7.98 -22.42 8.29
N SER A 168 -8.87 -22.46 7.29
CA SER A 168 -9.57 -23.71 6.92
C SER A 168 -8.58 -24.83 6.57
N ARG A 169 -7.57 -24.53 5.74
CA ARG A 169 -6.49 -25.47 5.39
C ARG A 169 -5.73 -25.92 6.62
N LYS A 170 -5.43 -24.99 7.53
CA LYS A 170 -4.70 -25.29 8.76
C LYS A 170 -5.44 -26.28 9.65
N TYR A 171 -6.74 -26.09 9.87
CA TYR A 171 -7.54 -27.02 10.65
C TYR A 171 -7.66 -28.40 10.00
N VAL A 172 -7.79 -28.46 8.67
CA VAL A 172 -7.80 -29.74 7.95
C VAL A 172 -6.46 -30.46 8.11
N ALA A 173 -5.34 -29.75 7.98
CA ALA A 173 -4.01 -30.32 8.20
C ALA A 173 -3.86 -30.89 9.62
N TRP A 174 -4.28 -30.14 10.64
CA TRP A 174 -4.28 -30.60 12.03
C TRP A 174 -5.11 -31.86 12.25
N ARG A 175 -6.32 -31.92 11.68
CA ARG A 175 -7.17 -33.12 11.74
C ARG A 175 -6.51 -34.33 11.08
N ASN A 176 -5.70 -34.11 10.06
CA ASN A 176 -4.95 -35.15 9.36
C ASN A 176 -3.57 -35.42 10.00
N HIS A 177 -3.31 -34.91 11.20
CA HIS A 177 -2.03 -35.01 11.92
C HIS A 177 -0.82 -34.45 11.17
N GLN A 178 -1.04 -33.50 10.26
CA GLN A 178 0.00 -32.83 9.49
C GLN A 178 0.28 -31.43 10.09
N GLY A 179 1.48 -31.25 10.65
CA GLY A 179 2.00 -29.95 11.10
C GLY A 179 1.22 -29.32 12.26
N GLN A 180 1.59 -29.65 13.50
CA GLN A 180 0.86 -29.26 14.72
C GLN A 180 1.05 -27.79 15.16
N ALA A 181 2.06 -27.09 14.67
CA ALA A 181 2.34 -25.72 15.11
C ALA A 181 1.25 -24.74 14.65
N PRO A 182 0.81 -23.77 15.48
CA PRO A 182 -0.12 -22.72 15.06
C PRO A 182 0.49 -21.78 14.03
N ILE A 183 -0.36 -21.03 13.33
CA ILE A 183 0.07 -19.93 12.46
C ILE A 183 0.69 -18.85 13.34
N ALA A 184 1.91 -18.45 13.01
CA ALA A 184 2.74 -17.60 13.88
C ALA A 184 3.37 -16.39 13.15
N SER A 185 3.00 -16.16 11.89
CA SER A 185 3.36 -14.97 11.10
C SER A 185 2.31 -14.71 10.02
N LEU A 186 2.09 -13.44 9.68
CA LEU A 186 1.24 -12.98 8.59
C LEU A 186 1.74 -13.50 7.23
N ARG A 187 3.05 -13.78 7.09
CA ARG A 187 3.65 -14.37 5.88
C ARG A 187 3.03 -15.68 5.45
N TYR A 188 2.43 -16.43 6.37
CA TYR A 188 1.71 -17.67 6.05
C TYR A 188 0.62 -17.47 4.99
N PHE A 189 0.04 -16.27 4.90
CA PHE A 189 -1.04 -15.96 3.98
C PHE A 189 -0.58 -15.37 2.62
N GLU A 190 0.71 -15.07 2.44
CA GLU A 190 1.27 -14.62 1.14
C GLU A 190 0.88 -15.55 -0.03
N PRO A 191 1.16 -16.88 0.02
CA PRO A 191 0.80 -17.77 -1.08
C PRO A 191 -0.72 -17.92 -1.26
N VAL A 192 -1.50 -17.68 -0.19
CA VAL A 192 -2.96 -17.74 -0.28
C VAL A 192 -3.49 -16.51 -1.01
N LEU A 193 -2.95 -15.32 -0.74
CA LEU A 193 -3.32 -14.10 -1.45
C LEU A 193 -2.98 -14.20 -2.94
N GLU A 194 -1.80 -14.72 -3.28
CA GLU A 194 -1.41 -14.96 -4.68
C GLU A 194 -2.36 -15.92 -5.40
N GLU A 195 -2.84 -16.95 -4.71
CA GLU A 195 -3.86 -17.86 -5.24
C GLU A 195 -5.19 -17.14 -5.46
N LEU A 196 -5.63 -16.26 -4.55
CA LEU A 196 -6.90 -15.54 -4.68
C LEU A 196 -6.93 -14.58 -5.86
N GLU A 197 -5.79 -14.02 -6.26
CA GLU A 197 -5.69 -13.18 -7.46
C GLU A 197 -6.00 -13.96 -8.74
N GLN A 198 -5.79 -15.28 -8.74
CA GLN A 198 -5.96 -16.15 -9.90
C GLN A 198 -7.36 -16.78 -9.98
N ILE A 199 -8.14 -16.73 -8.90
CA ILE A 199 -9.44 -17.40 -8.83
C ILE A 199 -10.58 -16.38 -8.88
N SER A 200 -11.41 -16.46 -9.92
CA SER A 200 -12.72 -15.80 -9.92
C SER A 200 -13.75 -16.70 -9.25
N VAL A 201 -14.19 -16.35 -8.04
CA VAL A 201 -15.25 -17.08 -7.34
C VAL A 201 -16.42 -16.17 -6.99
N SER A 202 -17.63 -16.71 -7.11
CA SER A 202 -18.86 -16.05 -6.68
C SER A 202 -18.83 -15.70 -5.18
N PRO A 203 -19.40 -14.56 -4.75
CA PRO A 203 -19.51 -14.18 -3.34
C PRO A 203 -20.09 -15.28 -2.43
N LEU A 204 -21.05 -16.07 -2.93
CA LEU A 204 -21.69 -17.16 -2.19
C LEU A 204 -20.71 -18.27 -1.74
N TYR A 205 -19.57 -18.40 -2.42
CA TYR A 205 -18.53 -19.33 -2.03
C TYR A 205 -17.86 -18.91 -0.73
N TRP A 206 -17.63 -17.62 -0.52
CA TRP A 206 -16.99 -17.11 0.69
C TRP A 206 -17.86 -17.29 1.92
N ASP A 207 -19.18 -17.16 1.78
CA ASP A 207 -20.14 -17.47 2.84
C ASP A 207 -20.11 -18.95 3.23
N TYR A 208 -20.01 -19.84 2.24
CA TYR A 208 -19.85 -21.27 2.47
C TYR A 208 -18.53 -21.58 3.20
N ILE A 209 -17.41 -21.02 2.73
CA ILE A 209 -16.10 -21.24 3.35
C ILE A 209 -16.08 -20.71 4.78
N ARG A 210 -16.65 -19.53 5.03
CA ARG A 210 -16.79 -18.96 6.38
C ARG A 210 -17.55 -19.91 7.30
N SER A 211 -18.74 -20.33 6.89
CA SER A 211 -19.59 -21.25 7.66
C SER A 211 -18.88 -22.58 7.96
N ARG A 212 -18.18 -23.11 6.96
CA ARG A 212 -17.41 -24.36 7.09
C ARG A 212 -16.22 -24.20 8.02
N MET A 213 -15.47 -23.11 7.91
CA MET A 213 -14.31 -22.81 8.76
C MET A 213 -14.75 -22.69 10.22
N GLU A 214 -15.77 -21.89 10.52
CA GLU A 214 -16.28 -21.69 11.89
C GLU A 214 -16.72 -23.00 12.53
N ARG A 215 -17.35 -23.89 11.76
CA ARG A 215 -17.73 -25.22 12.24
C ARG A 215 -16.51 -26.06 12.62
N ILE A 216 -15.48 -26.10 11.76
CA ILE A 216 -14.27 -26.88 12.03
C ILE A 216 -13.51 -26.32 13.23
N GLU A 217 -13.42 -24.99 13.32
CA GLU A 217 -12.80 -24.29 14.46
C GLU A 217 -13.50 -24.63 15.79
N LYS A 218 -14.83 -24.58 15.83
CA LYS A 218 -15.61 -24.96 17.02
C LYS A 218 -15.33 -26.40 17.46
N LEU A 219 -15.29 -27.35 16.52
CA LEU A 219 -14.97 -28.75 16.82
C LEU A 219 -13.54 -28.91 17.37
N TRP A 220 -12.58 -28.19 16.78
CA TRP A 220 -11.20 -28.21 17.23
C TRP A 220 -11.06 -27.69 18.67
N ILE A 221 -11.71 -26.56 18.98
CA ILE A 221 -11.70 -25.98 20.34
C ILE A 221 -12.28 -26.97 21.35
N GLN A 222 -13.39 -27.64 21.02
CA GLN A 222 -14.02 -28.63 21.90
C GLN A 222 -13.09 -29.82 22.19
N GLN A 223 -12.46 -30.39 21.15
CA GLN A 223 -11.53 -31.51 21.30
C GLN A 223 -10.31 -31.15 22.17
N HIS A 224 -9.73 -29.96 21.97
CA HIS A 224 -8.52 -29.55 22.70
C HIS A 224 -8.82 -29.04 24.11
N ARG A 225 -10.04 -28.53 24.38
CA ARG A 225 -10.51 -28.27 25.76
C ARG A 225 -10.74 -29.58 26.51
N GLY A 226 -11.28 -30.61 25.86
CA GLY A 226 -11.45 -31.95 26.45
C GLY A 226 -10.12 -32.61 26.82
N GLN A 227 -9.11 -32.54 25.94
CA GLN A 227 -7.79 -33.10 26.20
C GLN A 227 -7.06 -32.45 27.39
N ARG A 228 -7.13 -31.11 27.54
CA ARG A 228 -6.55 -30.43 28.72
C ARG A 228 -7.25 -30.76 30.04
N ALA A 229 -8.55 -31.05 30.01
CA ALA A 229 -9.29 -31.44 31.21
C ALA A 229 -8.90 -32.85 31.67
N THR A 230 -8.74 -33.79 30.72
CA THR A 230 -8.31 -35.17 31.02
C THR A 230 -6.84 -35.25 31.46
N GLU A 231 -5.96 -34.39 30.96
CA GLU A 231 -4.55 -34.31 31.41
C GLU A 231 -4.43 -33.75 32.84
N ASN A 232 -5.30 -32.83 33.25
CA ASN A 232 -5.31 -32.28 34.61
C ASN A 232 -5.95 -33.22 35.65
N GLU A 233 -6.85 -34.12 35.26
CA GLU A 233 -7.42 -35.14 36.16
C GLU A 233 -6.51 -36.35 36.38
N GLY A 234 -5.55 -36.61 35.48
CA GLY A 234 -4.53 -37.66 35.62
C GLY A 234 -3.33 -37.28 36.48
N ALA A 235 -3.28 -36.05 37.00
CA ALA A 235 -2.18 -35.50 37.80
C ALA A 235 -2.62 -35.21 39.24
N ILE A 236 -3.10 -36.23 39.95
CA ILE A 236 -3.28 -36.19 41.41
C ILE A 236 -2.61 -37.45 41.99
N PRO A 237 -1.53 -37.33 42.78
CA PRO A 237 -1.01 -38.45 43.57
C PRO A 237 -1.93 -38.79 44.76
#